data_AF-A0A2U3BBX1-F1
#
_entry.id   AF-A0A2U3BBX1-F1
#
_cell.length_a   1.000
_cell.length_b   1.000
_cell.length_c   1.000
_cell.angle_alpha   90.00
_cell.angle_beta   90.00
_cell.angle_gamma   90.00
#
_symmetry.space_group_name_H-M   'P 1'
#
loop_
_entity.id
_entity.type
_entity.pdbx_description
1 polymer ?
#
loop_
_entity_poly.entity_id
_entity_poly.type
_entity_poly.pdbx_seq_one_letter_code
_entity_poly.pdbx_strand_id
1 'polypeptide(L)'
;MKQIKKLSLPIYNLLINNELNDFSVIQARDELQKSEYRFSDDNEARLYIYRQLHRLVANGLLQTEGEERDKKYRKTELFDQTRFAVKLVKKHIVHKSTSRTVPDVEVSKVSNKTDVLEKECTEIQANLSVSLAEVEEYRQLMLRFPETRELLSSVFHEEKERSVRLLAQLNTRNYLLNALKSEVDTSC
;
A
#
# COMPACT_ATOMS: atom_id res chain seq x y z
N MET A 1 -15.23 -11.35 18.00
CA MET A 1 -13.99 -10.65 17.59
C MET A 1 -14.38 -9.48 16.70
N LYS A 2 -14.07 -8.23 17.06
CA LYS A 2 -14.38 -7.06 16.21
C LYS A 2 -13.50 -7.15 14.95
N GLN A 3 -14.10 -7.35 13.78
CA GLN A 3 -13.36 -7.48 12.52
C GLN A 3 -12.72 -6.14 12.14
N ILE A 4 -11.43 -6.16 11.80
CA ILE A 4 -10.72 -4.97 11.30
C ILE A 4 -11.03 -4.82 9.81
N LYS A 5 -11.63 -3.69 9.41
CA LYS A 5 -11.90 -3.39 7.99
C LYS A 5 -10.74 -2.62 7.37
N LYS A 6 -10.32 -3.04 6.18
CA LYS A 6 -9.19 -2.41 5.47
C LYS A 6 -9.68 -1.35 4.48
N LEU A 7 -9.23 -0.10 4.63
CA LEU A 7 -9.50 1.01 3.70
C LEU A 7 -8.27 1.29 2.86
N SER A 8 -8.44 1.71 1.61
CA SER A 8 -7.30 2.21 0.84
C SER A 8 -6.72 3.46 1.50
N LEU A 9 -5.40 3.64 1.45
CA LEU A 9 -4.72 4.79 2.06
C LEU A 9 -5.34 6.16 1.72
N PRO A 10 -5.72 6.46 0.45
CA PRO A 10 -6.36 7.75 0.15
C PRO A 10 -7.72 7.93 0.84
N ILE A 11 -8.52 6.85 0.96
CA ILE A 11 -9.83 6.90 1.61
C ILE A 11 -9.70 6.93 3.13
N TYR A 12 -8.72 6.21 3.67
CA TYR A 12 -8.37 6.27 5.08
C TYR A 12 -8.03 7.70 5.47
N ASN A 13 -7.18 8.37 4.69
CA ASN A 13 -6.81 9.76 4.96
C ASN A 13 -8.00 10.70 4.87
N LEU A 14 -8.84 10.58 3.84
CA LEU A 14 -10.02 11.42 3.71
C LEU A 14 -11.00 11.25 4.88
N LEU A 15 -11.37 10.01 5.22
CA LEU A 15 -12.47 9.77 6.14
C LEU A 15 -12.03 9.72 7.61
N ILE A 16 -10.77 9.39 7.89
CA ILE A 16 -10.27 9.22 9.26
C ILE A 16 -9.35 10.38 9.60
N ASN A 17 -8.24 10.57 8.88
CA ASN A 17 -7.26 11.60 9.25
C ASN A 17 -7.77 13.03 9.03
N ASN A 18 -8.48 13.27 7.93
CA ASN A 18 -9.08 14.57 7.61
C ASN A 18 -10.50 14.70 8.18
N GLU A 19 -10.97 13.66 8.87
CA GLU A 19 -12.30 13.57 9.50
C GLU A 19 -13.49 13.88 8.57
N LEU A 20 -13.31 13.81 7.24
CA LEU A 20 -14.32 14.27 6.28
C LEU A 20 -15.67 13.56 6.50
N ASN A 21 -16.70 14.36 6.72
CA ASN A 21 -18.07 13.92 6.96
C ASN A 21 -19.06 14.90 6.29
N ASP A 22 -20.28 14.44 6.00
CA ASP A 22 -21.32 15.19 5.29
C ASP A 22 -20.82 15.83 3.97
N PHE A 23 -20.27 15.01 3.08
CA PHE A 23 -19.59 15.47 1.86
C PHE A 23 -20.20 14.89 0.58
N SER A 24 -20.04 15.60 -0.53
CA SER A 24 -20.32 15.10 -1.87
C SER A 24 -19.12 14.37 -2.47
N VAL A 25 -19.36 13.55 -3.50
CA VAL A 25 -18.27 12.89 -4.27
C VAL A 25 -17.27 13.92 -4.82
N ILE A 26 -17.75 15.10 -5.22
CA ILE A 26 -16.93 16.18 -5.77
C ILE A 26 -16.02 16.74 -4.69
N GLN A 27 -16.55 17.04 -3.50
CA GLN A 27 -15.74 17.52 -2.38
C GLN A 27 -14.68 16.50 -1.97
N ALA A 28 -15.03 15.21 -1.88
CA ALA A 28 -14.05 14.17 -1.57
C ALA A 28 -12.95 14.03 -2.66
N ARG A 29 -13.29 14.21 -3.94
CA ARG A 29 -12.31 14.28 -5.03
C ARG A 29 -11.40 15.50 -4.85
N ASP A 30 -11.96 16.67 -4.59
CA ASP A 30 -11.17 17.90 -4.49
C ASP A 30 -10.20 17.84 -3.31
N GLU A 31 -10.64 17.31 -2.17
CA GLU A 31 -9.77 17.03 -1.03
C GLU A 31 -8.69 15.99 -1.35
N LEU A 32 -9.01 14.96 -2.13
CA LEU A 32 -8.02 13.99 -2.60
C LEU A 32 -6.97 14.65 -3.49
N GLN A 33 -7.38 15.52 -4.41
CA GLN A 33 -6.47 16.19 -5.35
C GLN A 33 -5.55 17.21 -4.68
N LYS A 34 -5.89 17.69 -3.47
CA LYS A 34 -4.99 18.50 -2.63
C LYS A 34 -3.91 17.68 -1.91
N SER A 35 -4.07 16.36 -1.86
CA SER A 35 -3.14 15.46 -1.17
C SER A 35 -2.01 14.95 -2.07
N GLU A 36 -1.03 14.30 -1.44
CA GLU A 36 0.06 13.59 -2.16
C GLU A 36 -0.44 12.38 -2.97
N TYR A 37 -1.71 11.97 -2.79
CA TYR A 37 -2.36 10.83 -3.45
C TYR A 37 -3.24 11.25 -4.64
N ARG A 38 -2.99 12.44 -5.18
CA ARG A 38 -3.71 12.98 -6.33
C ARG A 38 -3.56 12.11 -7.58
N PHE A 39 -4.60 12.10 -8.40
CA PHE A 39 -4.61 11.43 -9.71
C PHE A 39 -4.24 12.43 -10.79
N SER A 40 -3.66 11.94 -11.89
CA SER A 40 -3.37 12.77 -13.07
C SER A 40 -4.63 13.28 -13.77
N ASP A 41 -5.74 12.53 -13.67
CA ASP A 41 -7.04 12.90 -14.23
C ASP A 41 -8.10 12.99 -13.12
N ASP A 42 -8.82 14.11 -13.10
CA ASP A 42 -9.93 14.37 -12.18
C ASP A 42 -11.08 13.39 -12.36
N ASN A 43 -11.31 12.90 -13.58
CA ASN A 43 -12.34 11.91 -13.84
C ASN A 43 -11.96 10.55 -13.26
N GLU A 44 -10.69 10.15 -13.38
CA GLU A 44 -10.17 8.95 -12.72
C GLU A 44 -10.26 9.05 -11.19
N ALA A 45 -9.88 10.18 -10.60
CA ALA A 45 -10.03 10.44 -9.16
C ALA A 45 -11.51 10.30 -8.73
N ARG A 46 -12.42 10.94 -9.48
CA ARG A 46 -13.86 10.89 -9.19
C ARG A 46 -14.41 9.46 -9.26
N LEU A 47 -14.07 8.70 -10.30
CA LEU A 47 -14.50 7.31 -10.46
C LEU A 47 -13.91 6.41 -9.36
N TYR A 48 -12.67 6.66 -8.95
CA TYR A 48 -12.04 5.97 -7.83
C TYR A 48 -12.82 6.22 -6.53
N ILE A 49 -13.02 7.49 -6.16
CA ILE A 49 -13.77 7.88 -4.95
C ILE A 49 -15.16 7.26 -4.96
N TYR A 50 -15.90 7.41 -6.07
CA TYR A 50 -17.24 6.86 -6.20
C TYR A 50 -17.29 5.35 -5.90
N ARG A 51 -16.36 4.56 -6.47
CA ARG A 51 -16.29 3.12 -6.24
C ARG A 51 -15.99 2.76 -4.79
N GLN A 52 -15.14 3.53 -4.11
CA GLN A 52 -14.83 3.29 -2.69
C GLN A 52 -16.03 3.64 -1.81
N LEU A 53 -16.63 4.80 -2.01
CA LEU A 53 -17.81 5.23 -1.26
C LEU A 53 -18.99 4.26 -1.45
N HIS A 54 -19.24 3.81 -2.69
CA HIS A 54 -20.28 2.83 -2.98
C HIS A 54 -20.11 1.54 -2.16
N ARG A 55 -18.86 1.04 -2.03
CA ARG A 55 -18.58 -0.13 -1.19
C ARG A 55 -18.83 0.14 0.28
N LEU A 56 -18.48 1.33 0.78
CA LEU A 56 -18.71 1.69 2.18
C LEU A 56 -20.20 1.81 2.49
N VAL A 57 -20.98 2.36 1.58
CA VAL A 57 -22.45 2.39 1.68
C VAL A 57 -23.03 0.99 1.67
N ALA A 58 -22.60 0.13 0.73
CA ALA A 58 -23.05 -1.27 0.68
C ALA A 58 -22.68 -2.08 1.94
N ASN A 59 -21.65 -1.66 2.67
CA ASN A 59 -21.23 -2.26 3.95
C ASN A 59 -21.89 -1.60 5.17
N GLY A 60 -22.81 -0.64 4.98
CA GLY A 60 -23.48 0.09 6.05
C GLY A 60 -22.57 1.05 6.82
N LEU A 61 -21.37 1.34 6.33
CA LEU A 61 -20.41 2.23 6.99
C LEU A 61 -20.66 3.71 6.68
N LEU A 62 -21.17 3.99 5.48
CA LEU A 62 -21.63 5.32 5.11
C LEU A 62 -23.13 5.24 4.79
N GLN A 63 -23.85 6.30 5.06
CA GLN A 63 -25.21 6.51 4.56
C GLN A 63 -25.21 7.62 3.54
N THR A 64 -26.20 7.61 2.66
CA THR A 64 -26.39 8.65 1.66
C THR A 64 -27.66 9.42 1.94
N GLU A 65 -27.58 10.74 1.88
CA GLU A 65 -28.71 11.65 2.02
C GLU A 65 -28.82 12.53 0.77
N GLY A 66 -30.06 12.86 0.38
CA GLY A 66 -30.34 13.61 -0.84
C GLY A 66 -30.37 12.76 -2.11
N GLU A 67 -30.83 13.37 -3.20
CA GLU A 67 -30.99 12.73 -4.50
C GLU A 67 -30.04 13.35 -5.54
N GLU A 68 -29.62 12.52 -6.50
CA GLU A 68 -28.79 12.90 -7.64
C GLU A 68 -27.58 13.81 -7.32
N ARG A 69 -27.72 15.12 -7.57
CA ARG A 69 -26.67 16.14 -7.48
C ARG A 69 -26.41 16.59 -6.06
N ASP A 70 -27.41 16.50 -5.20
CA ASP A 70 -27.32 16.87 -3.78
C ASP A 70 -26.99 15.66 -2.90
N LYS A 71 -26.62 14.54 -3.52
CA LYS A 71 -26.25 13.32 -2.82
C LYS A 71 -24.99 13.53 -1.97
N LYS A 72 -25.17 13.46 -0.66
CA LYS A 72 -24.13 13.53 0.36
C LYS A 72 -23.89 12.18 1.01
N TYR A 73 -22.68 12.00 1.51
CA TYR A 73 -22.23 10.83 2.24
C TYR A 73 -21.93 11.22 3.68
N ARG A 74 -22.49 10.48 4.62
CA ARG A 74 -22.30 10.68 6.06
C ARG A 74 -21.82 9.39 6.73
N LYS A 75 -20.93 9.51 7.71
CA LYS A 75 -20.52 8.40 8.58
C LYS A 75 -21.70 7.93 9.41
N THR A 76 -21.79 6.62 9.57
CA THR A 76 -22.80 5.96 10.41
C THR A 76 -22.21 5.64 11.77
N GLU A 77 -23.04 5.31 12.76
CA GLU A 77 -22.55 4.81 14.06
C GLU A 77 -21.69 3.55 13.90
N LEU A 78 -21.99 2.70 12.90
CA LEU A 78 -21.19 1.53 12.59
C LEU A 78 -19.77 1.91 12.15
N PHE A 79 -19.60 3.05 11.47
CA PHE A 79 -18.28 3.57 11.11
C PHE A 79 -17.44 3.82 12.36
N ASP A 80 -17.98 4.54 13.33
CA ASP A 80 -17.25 4.95 14.54
C ASP A 80 -16.92 3.75 15.45
N GLN A 81 -17.75 2.71 15.42
CA GLN A 81 -17.52 1.47 16.15
C GLN A 81 -16.56 0.50 15.42
N THR A 82 -16.25 0.75 14.15
CA THR A 82 -15.40 -0.11 13.32
C THR A 82 -13.92 0.30 13.46
N ARG A 83 -13.06 -0.69 13.74
CA ARG A 83 -11.61 -0.48 13.64
C ARG A 83 -11.17 -0.58 12.20
N PHE A 84 -10.56 0.48 11.69
CA PHE A 84 -10.01 0.52 10.34
C PHE A 84 -8.50 0.30 10.34
N ALA A 85 -8.01 -0.41 9.33
CA ALA A 85 -6.61 -0.50 9.01
C ALA A 85 -6.35 0.03 7.60
N VAL A 86 -5.16 0.57 7.39
CA VAL A 86 -4.73 1.02 6.06
C VAL A 86 -4.39 -0.20 5.20
N LYS A 87 -4.94 -0.23 3.99
CA LYS A 87 -4.50 -1.04 2.87
C LYS A 87 -3.66 -0.14 1.98
N LEU A 88 -2.36 -0.36 1.94
CA LEU A 88 -1.55 0.21 0.87
C LEU A 88 -2.04 -0.37 -0.46
N VAL A 89 -2.72 0.47 -1.24
CA VAL A 89 -3.05 0.16 -2.63
C VAL A 89 -1.83 0.59 -3.43
N LYS A 90 -1.09 -0.37 -3.98
CA LYS A 90 -0.05 -0.08 -4.97
C LYS A 90 -0.73 0.58 -6.17
N LYS A 91 -0.55 1.89 -6.39
CA LYS A 91 -0.71 2.49 -7.72
C LYS A 91 0.09 3.79 -7.85
N HIS A 92 0.78 3.90 -8.99
CA HIS A 92 1.39 5.05 -9.64
C HIS A 92 1.26 6.38 -8.90
N ILE A 93 2.20 6.66 -8.00
CA ILE A 93 2.43 8.02 -7.52
C ILE A 93 3.77 8.44 -8.09
N VAL A 94 3.72 9.37 -9.05
CA VAL A 94 4.88 10.15 -9.46
C VAL A 94 5.30 10.93 -8.23
N HIS A 95 6.47 10.58 -7.71
CA HIS A 95 7.12 11.22 -6.57
C HIS A 95 7.17 12.73 -6.81
N LYS A 96 6.51 13.50 -5.94
CA LYS A 96 6.96 14.86 -5.63
C LYS A 96 7.07 14.98 -4.12
N SER A 97 8.26 14.63 -3.66
CA SER A 97 8.75 14.88 -2.32
C SER A 97 8.56 16.36 -1.98
N THR A 98 7.82 16.66 -0.91
CA THR A 98 7.97 17.92 -0.20
C THR A 98 7.76 17.68 1.28
N SER A 99 8.90 17.58 1.99
CA SER A 99 8.98 17.53 3.44
C SER A 99 8.27 18.72 4.09
N ARG A 100 7.38 18.47 5.06
CA ARG A 100 7.12 19.41 6.16
C ARG A 100 6.97 18.64 7.47
N THR A 101 8.01 18.76 8.29
CA THR A 101 8.11 18.42 9.72
C THR A 101 7.28 19.33 10.61
N VAL A 102 6.61 18.80 11.64
CA VAL A 102 6.49 19.32 13.05
C VAL A 102 5.68 18.33 13.94
N PRO A 103 5.72 18.36 15.30
CA PRO A 103 6.57 17.44 16.07
C PRO A 103 5.84 16.60 17.17
N ASP A 104 6.63 15.66 17.71
CA ASP A 104 6.62 15.13 19.09
C ASP A 104 5.76 13.91 19.49
N VAL A 105 6.30 13.22 20.50
CA VAL A 105 5.85 12.10 21.32
C VAL A 105 6.48 10.73 20.99
N GLU A 106 7.27 10.28 21.96
CA GLU A 106 8.33 9.28 21.94
C GLU A 106 7.88 7.80 21.79
N VAL A 107 6.65 7.56 21.34
CA VAL A 107 6.18 6.22 20.89
C VAL A 107 6.69 5.89 19.46
N SER A 108 7.26 6.90 18.79
CA SER A 108 7.49 6.93 17.35
C SER A 108 8.74 6.19 16.86
N LYS A 109 9.72 5.86 17.71
CA LYS A 109 10.99 5.27 17.22
C LYS A 109 10.86 3.81 16.76
N VAL A 110 10.01 3.00 17.41
CA VAL A 110 9.80 1.58 17.03
C VAL A 110 8.81 1.44 15.89
N SER A 111 7.73 2.24 15.86
CA SER A 111 6.79 2.28 14.73
C SER A 111 7.49 2.74 13.45
N ASN A 112 8.31 3.79 13.50
CA ASN A 112 9.10 4.22 12.34
C ASN A 112 10.10 3.14 11.88
N LYS A 113 10.72 2.38 12.80
CA LYS A 113 11.72 1.34 12.47
C LYS A 113 11.06 0.10 11.85
N THR A 114 9.92 -0.33 12.37
CA THR A 114 9.17 -1.46 11.83
C THR A 114 8.53 -1.11 10.49
N ASP A 115 8.02 0.11 10.32
CA ASP A 115 7.50 0.61 9.04
C ASP A 115 8.61 0.69 7.96
N VAL A 116 9.82 1.12 8.33
CA VAL A 116 10.98 1.13 7.43
C VAL A 116 11.38 -0.29 7.03
N LEU A 117 11.48 -1.21 7.99
CA LEU A 117 11.81 -2.62 7.71
C LEU A 117 10.76 -3.32 6.86
N GLU A 118 9.47 -3.01 7.06
CA GLU A 118 8.39 -3.52 6.20
C GLU A 118 8.54 -3.04 4.76
N LYS A 119 8.83 -1.75 4.56
CA LYS A 119 9.09 -1.20 3.21
C LYS A 119 10.30 -1.89 2.57
N GLU A 120 11.42 -2.01 3.28
CA GLU A 120 12.60 -2.71 2.79
C GLU A 120 12.27 -4.16 2.39
N CYS A 121 11.51 -4.89 3.21
CA CYS A 121 11.09 -6.26 2.88
C CYS A 121 10.23 -6.29 1.60
N THR A 122 9.32 -5.34 1.41
CA THR A 122 8.49 -5.29 0.19
C THR A 122 9.30 -4.98 -1.06
N GLU A 123 10.33 -4.14 -0.94
CA GLU A 123 11.25 -3.82 -2.05
C GLU A 123 12.12 -5.02 -2.42
N ILE A 124 12.69 -5.69 -1.42
CA ILE A 124 13.49 -6.92 -1.63
C ILE A 124 12.63 -8.01 -2.27
N GLN A 125 11.38 -8.18 -1.83
CA GLN A 125 10.45 -9.14 -2.43
C GLN A 125 10.12 -8.81 -3.89
N ALA A 126 9.97 -7.52 -4.23
CA ALA A 126 9.77 -7.10 -5.61
C ALA A 126 11.00 -7.41 -6.48
N ASN A 127 12.20 -7.06 -6.01
CA ASN A 127 13.45 -7.33 -6.70
C ASN A 127 13.71 -8.83 -6.88
N LEU A 128 13.38 -9.65 -5.87
CA LEU A 128 13.47 -11.09 -5.95
C LEU A 128 12.54 -11.65 -7.04
N SER A 129 11.32 -11.11 -7.15
CA SER A 129 10.35 -11.53 -8.17
C SER A 129 10.85 -11.22 -9.59
N VAL A 130 11.49 -10.06 -9.77
CA VAL A 130 12.10 -9.68 -11.05
C VAL A 130 13.26 -10.62 -11.40
N SER A 131 14.21 -10.80 -10.48
CA SER A 131 15.39 -11.67 -10.71
C SER A 131 14.97 -13.13 -11.00
N LEU A 132 13.95 -13.66 -10.32
CA LEU A 132 13.40 -14.99 -10.64
C LEU A 132 12.75 -15.06 -12.03
N ALA A 133 12.05 -14.00 -12.45
CA ALA A 133 11.48 -13.93 -13.80
C ALA A 133 12.58 -13.85 -14.86
N GLU A 134 13.66 -13.11 -14.62
CA GLU A 134 14.84 -13.04 -15.50
C GLU A 134 15.53 -14.41 -15.60
N VAL A 135 15.75 -15.10 -14.48
CA VAL A 135 16.32 -16.46 -14.47
C VAL A 135 15.46 -17.42 -15.30
N GLU A 136 14.13 -17.34 -15.18
CA GLU A 136 13.23 -18.16 -15.98
C GLU A 136 13.29 -17.81 -17.47
N GLU A 137 13.34 -16.52 -17.82
CA GLU A 137 13.48 -16.08 -19.21
C GLU A 137 14.80 -16.56 -19.82
N TYR A 138 15.93 -16.41 -19.11
CA TYR A 138 17.22 -16.95 -19.55
C TYR A 138 17.17 -18.47 -19.74
N ARG A 139 16.51 -19.19 -18.83
CA ARG A 139 16.32 -20.64 -18.96
C ARG A 139 15.54 -20.97 -20.23
N GLN A 140 14.47 -20.23 -20.53
CA GLN A 140 13.66 -20.44 -21.73
C GLN A 140 14.43 -20.12 -23.01
N LEU A 141 15.20 -19.03 -23.04
CA LEU A 141 16.06 -18.67 -24.16
C LEU A 141 17.13 -19.74 -24.41
N MET A 142 17.78 -20.24 -23.36
CA MET A 142 18.76 -21.34 -23.42
C MET A 142 18.17 -22.69 -23.86
N LEU A 143 16.86 -22.90 -23.67
CA LEU A 143 16.14 -24.07 -24.18
C LEU A 143 15.74 -23.89 -25.64
N ARG A 144 15.27 -22.70 -26.02
CA ARG A 144 14.83 -22.36 -27.36
C ARG A 144 15.98 -22.24 -28.36
N PHE A 145 17.12 -21.74 -27.90
CA PHE A 145 18.33 -21.47 -28.70
C PHE A 145 19.55 -22.09 -28.01
N PRO A 146 19.76 -23.41 -28.12
CA PRO A 146 20.85 -24.11 -27.41
C PRO A 146 22.25 -23.55 -27.69
N GLU A 147 22.48 -22.98 -28.87
CA GLU A 147 23.71 -22.29 -29.27
C GLU A 147 24.05 -21.06 -28.42
N THR A 148 23.06 -20.45 -27.78
CA THR A 148 23.26 -19.29 -26.89
C THR A 148 23.61 -19.68 -25.46
N ARG A 149 23.65 -20.98 -25.13
CA ARG A 149 23.89 -21.45 -23.75
C ARG A 149 25.21 -20.98 -23.18
N GLU A 150 26.29 -21.10 -23.93
CA GLU A 150 27.60 -20.68 -23.44
C GLU A 150 27.65 -19.16 -23.20
N LEU A 151 26.98 -18.38 -24.05
CA LEU A 151 26.87 -16.93 -23.93
C LEU A 151 26.05 -16.51 -22.70
N LEU A 152 24.92 -17.17 -22.46
CA LEU A 152 23.98 -16.82 -21.40
C LEU A 152 24.29 -17.48 -20.05
N SER A 153 25.14 -18.50 -20.00
CA SER A 153 25.42 -19.29 -18.79
C SER A 153 25.92 -18.43 -17.62
N SER A 154 26.81 -17.48 -17.91
CA SER A 154 27.37 -16.57 -16.91
C SER A 154 26.29 -15.67 -16.31
N VAL A 155 25.49 -15.02 -17.16
CA VAL A 155 24.42 -14.10 -16.73
C VAL A 155 23.31 -14.86 -16.00
N PHE A 156 22.97 -16.07 -16.47
CA PHE A 156 22.02 -16.96 -15.80
C PHE A 156 22.49 -17.33 -14.38
N HIS A 157 23.76 -17.69 -14.20
CA HIS A 157 24.32 -18.01 -12.89
C HIS A 157 24.34 -16.78 -11.98
N GLU A 158 24.75 -15.63 -12.49
CA GLU A 158 24.80 -14.38 -11.73
C GLU A 158 23.41 -13.96 -11.22
N GLU A 159 22.38 -14.01 -12.08
CA GLU A 159 21.02 -13.71 -11.69
C GLU A 159 20.44 -14.75 -10.72
N LYS A 160 20.78 -16.03 -10.91
CA LYS A 160 20.41 -17.08 -9.96
C LYS A 160 21.01 -16.82 -8.58
N GLU A 161 22.29 -16.48 -8.50
CA GLU A 161 22.91 -16.12 -7.22
C GLU A 161 22.32 -14.85 -6.62
N ARG A 162 22.01 -13.86 -7.44
CA ARG A 162 21.33 -12.63 -7.02
C ARG A 162 19.99 -12.94 -6.37
N SER A 163 19.20 -13.85 -6.95
CA SER A 163 17.93 -14.30 -6.35
C SER A 163 18.13 -14.94 -4.96
N VAL A 164 19.18 -15.76 -4.79
CA VAL A 164 19.52 -16.39 -3.49
C VAL A 164 19.92 -15.32 -2.47
N ARG A 165 20.73 -14.34 -2.86
CA ARG A 165 21.13 -13.22 -1.98
C ARG A 165 19.92 -12.39 -1.54
N LEU A 166 19.01 -12.07 -2.45
CA LEU A 166 17.78 -11.34 -2.14
C LEU A 166 16.86 -12.14 -1.20
N LEU A 167 16.73 -13.45 -1.39
CA LEU A 167 15.96 -14.31 -0.50
C LEU A 167 16.56 -14.37 0.92
N ALA A 168 17.89 -14.49 1.03
CA ALA A 168 18.59 -14.48 2.32
C ALA A 168 18.40 -13.13 3.04
N GLN A 169 18.49 -12.03 2.31
CA GLN A 169 18.23 -10.68 2.83
C GLN A 169 16.78 -10.49 3.29
N LEU A 170 15.82 -11.05 2.55
CA LEU A 170 14.41 -11.01 2.91
C LEU A 170 14.15 -11.80 4.21
N ASN A 171 14.72 -13.01 4.30
CA ASN A 171 14.53 -13.88 5.47
C ASN A 171 15.10 -13.28 6.75
N THR A 172 16.32 -12.73 6.68
CA THR A 172 16.99 -12.10 7.82
C THR A 172 16.25 -10.84 8.30
N ARG A 173 15.76 -10.00 7.37
CA ARG A 173 14.95 -8.82 7.72
C ARG A 173 13.56 -9.17 8.24
N ASN A 174 12.89 -10.16 7.66
CA ASN A 174 11.61 -10.65 8.19
C ASN A 174 11.76 -11.23 9.60
N TYR A 175 12.86 -11.95 9.88
CA TYR A 175 13.17 -12.40 11.22
C TYR A 175 13.31 -11.23 12.19
N LEU A 176 14.09 -10.20 11.83
CA LEU A 176 14.24 -8.99 12.65
C LEU A 176 12.92 -8.26 12.86
N LEU A 177 12.11 -8.11 11.81
CA LEU A 177 10.80 -7.47 11.87
C LEU A 177 9.85 -8.21 12.82
N ASN A 178 9.84 -9.54 12.75
CA ASN A 178 9.01 -10.37 13.62
C ASN A 178 9.49 -10.31 15.08
N ALA A 179 10.80 -10.32 15.32
CA ALA A 179 11.38 -10.16 16.66
C ALA A 179 10.98 -8.81 17.28
N LEU A 180 11.13 -7.72 16.52
CA LEU A 180 10.75 -6.37 16.97
C LEU A 180 9.25 -6.22 17.24
N LYS A 181 8.40 -6.97 16.51
CA LYS A 181 6.95 -7.00 16.79
C LYS A 181 6.63 -7.79 18.05
N SER A 182 7.33 -8.90 18.30
CA SER A 182 7.10 -9.73 19.48
C SER A 182 7.57 -9.11 20.81
N GLU A 183 8.55 -8.20 20.78
CA GLU A 183 8.99 -7.45 21.98
C GLU A 183 7.99 -6.37 22.42
N VAL A 184 7.09 -5.93 21.52
CA VAL A 184 6.03 -4.96 21.84
C VAL A 184 4.86 -5.63 22.59
N ASP A 185 4.64 -6.92 22.37
CA ASP A 185 3.54 -7.68 22.98
C ASP A 185 3.85 -8.19 24.40
N THR A 186 5.12 -8.19 24.84
CA THR A 186 5.54 -8.70 26.15
C THR A 186 5.77 -7.64 27.23
N SER A 187 5.53 -6.35 26.92
CA SER A 187 5.72 -5.23 27.85
C SER A 187 4.40 -4.62 28.38
N CYS A 188 3.33 -5.40 28.45
CA CYS A 188 2.06 -5.06 29.11
C CYS A 188 1.73 -6.05 30.22
#